data_AF-A0A950YJK0-F1
#
_entry.id   AF-A0A950YJK0-F1
#
_cell.length_a   1.000
_cell.length_b   1.000
_cell.length_c   1.000
_cell.angle_alpha   90.00
_cell.angle_beta   90.00
_cell.angle_gamma   90.00
#
_symmetry.space_group_name_H-M   'P 1'
#
loop_
_entity.id
_entity.type
_entity.pdbx_description
1 polymer ?
#
loop_
_entity_poly.entity_id
_entity_poly.type
_entity_poly.pdbx_seq_one_letter_code
_entity_poly.pdbx_strand_id
1 'polypeptide(L)' 'MQCESGGQNLPPNSSGASGYYQIIPGTWQAYGGSQYAPSAYQATPQQQAAVASRIWNSAGPSAWVCAGGQ' A
#
# COMPACT_ATOMS: atom_id res chain seq x y z
N MET A 1 -13.48 12.32 1.90
CA MET A 1 -12.95 10.95 1.96
C MET A 1 -11.44 11.05 2.08
N GLN A 2 -10.94 11.28 3.29
CA GLN A 2 -9.51 11.35 3.58
C GLN A 2 -9.19 10.15 4.47
N CYS A 3 -8.90 9.00 3.85
CA CYS A 3 -8.38 7.80 4.53
C CYS A 3 -7.09 7.30 3.88
N GLU A 4 -6.38 8.19 3.19
CA GLU A 4 -5.12 7.91 2.55
C GLU A 4 -4.14 8.97 3.01
N SER A 5 -2.92 8.55 3.32
CA SER A 5 -1.86 9.37 3.85
C SER A 5 -1.51 10.54 2.91
N GLY A 6 -2.29 11.63 2.92
CA GLY A 6 -1.98 12.95 2.37
C GLY A 6 -1.42 13.06 0.95
N GLY A 7 -1.42 11.99 0.15
CA GLY A 7 -0.59 11.93 -1.06
C GLY A 7 0.91 12.05 -0.78
N GLN A 8 1.43 11.54 0.33
CA GLN A 8 2.85 11.65 0.68
C GLN A 8 3.54 10.28 0.71
N ASN A 9 4.69 10.18 0.05
CA ASN A 9 5.53 9.00 0.07
C ASN A 9 6.31 8.93 1.40
N LEU A 10 5.81 8.16 2.37
CA LEU A 10 6.42 8.08 3.70
C LEU A 10 7.32 6.83 3.84
N PRO A 11 8.45 6.93 4.57
CA PRO A 11 9.28 5.79 4.93
C PRO A 11 8.52 4.79 5.83
N PRO A 12 9.03 3.56 6.01
CA PRO A 12 8.38 2.55 6.85
C PRO A 12 8.19 3.04 8.29
N ASN A 13 6.96 2.95 8.77
CA ASN A 13 6.61 3.26 10.16
C ASN A 13 6.97 2.07 11.09
N SER A 14 6.64 2.19 12.38
CA SER A 14 6.90 1.15 13.41
C SER A 14 6.23 -0.20 13.12
N SER A 15 5.18 -0.23 12.30
CA SER A 15 4.54 -1.46 11.81
C SER A 15 5.12 -1.96 10.48
N GLY A 16 6.15 -1.29 9.95
CA GLY A 16 6.79 -1.58 8.67
C GLY A 16 5.99 -1.09 7.45
N ALA A 17 4.85 -0.44 7.63
CA ALA A 17 4.03 0.05 6.53
C ALA A 17 4.67 1.29 5.88
N SER A 18 4.74 1.34 4.56
CA SER A 18 5.44 2.40 3.83
C SER A 18 4.73 2.82 2.55
N GLY A 19 5.11 3.96 1.99
CA GLY A 19 4.55 4.49 0.75
C GLY A 19 3.24 5.26 0.92
N TYR A 20 2.66 5.67 -0.20
CA TYR A 20 1.43 6.48 -0.27
C TYR A 20 0.22 5.78 0.36
N TYR A 21 0.16 4.47 0.19
CA TYR A 21 -0.94 3.62 0.63
C TYR A 21 -0.64 2.88 1.94
N GLN A 22 0.48 3.21 2.60
CA GLN A 22 0.94 2.55 3.83
C GLN A 22 0.87 1.01 3.71
N ILE A 23 1.56 0.47 2.71
CA ILE A 23 1.57 -0.98 2.44
C ILE A 23 2.70 -1.61 3.26
N ILE A 24 2.36 -2.62 4.06
CA ILE A 24 3.34 -3.43 4.79
C ILE A 24 4.13 -4.33 3.81
N PRO A 25 5.42 -4.62 4.09
CA PRO A 25 6.30 -5.38 3.19
C PRO A 25 5.77 -6.77 2.86
N GLY A 26 5.07 -7.43 3.78
CA GLY A 26 4.44 -8.74 3.52
C GLY A 26 3.39 -8.67 2.41
N THR A 27 2.47 -7.70 2.48
CA THR A 27 1.48 -7.45 1.42
C THR A 27 2.16 -6.99 0.15
N TRP A 28 3.12 -6.06 0.24
CA TRP A 28 3.85 -5.58 -0.93
C TRP A 28 4.49 -6.74 -1.72
N GLN A 29 5.15 -7.68 -1.04
CA GLN A 29 5.74 -8.86 -1.66
C GLN A 29 4.68 -9.81 -2.22
N ALA A 30 3.60 -10.09 -1.46
CA ALA A 30 2.53 -10.99 -1.88
C ALA A 30 1.85 -10.55 -3.20
N TYR A 31 1.72 -9.24 -3.43
CA TYR A 31 1.09 -8.67 -4.62
C TYR A 31 2.07 -8.33 -5.75
N GLY A 32 3.30 -8.86 -5.64
CA GLY A 32 4.35 -8.73 -6.65
C GLY A 32 5.07 -7.39 -6.64
N GLY A 33 4.86 -6.53 -5.64
CA GLY A 33 5.56 -5.25 -5.52
C GLY A 33 7.08 -5.40 -5.36
N SER A 34 7.54 -6.55 -4.85
CA SER A 34 8.98 -6.87 -4.75
C SER A 34 9.72 -6.83 -6.10
N GLN A 35 9.00 -6.88 -7.22
CA GLN A 35 9.58 -6.74 -8.57
C GLN A 35 10.00 -5.30 -8.88
N TYR A 36 9.37 -4.31 -8.24
CA TYR A 36 9.65 -2.90 -8.45
C TYR A 36 10.67 -2.39 -7.44
N ALA A 37 10.46 -2.71 -6.16
CA ALA A 37 11.33 -2.28 -5.07
C ALA A 37 11.18 -3.20 -3.86
N PRO A 38 12.14 -3.22 -2.92
CA PRO A 38 12.03 -3.99 -1.68
C PRO A 38 10.88 -3.52 -0.78
N SER A 39 10.55 -2.22 -0.83
CA SER A 39 9.47 -1.60 -0.05
C SER A 39 8.66 -0.63 -0.90
N ALA A 40 7.38 -0.42 -0.54
CA ALA A 40 6.47 0.44 -1.30
C ALA A 40 7.01 1.86 -1.47
N TYR A 41 7.60 2.49 -0.44
CA TYR A 41 8.11 3.86 -0.54
C TYR A 41 9.27 4.05 -1.54
N GLN A 42 9.99 2.97 -1.87
CA GLN A 42 11.09 2.99 -2.83
C GLN A 42 10.59 2.85 -4.28
N ALA A 43 9.36 2.39 -4.47
CA ALA A 43 8.72 2.29 -5.77
C ALA A 43 8.11 3.64 -6.18
N THR A 44 8.00 3.87 -7.49
CA THR A 44 7.36 5.09 -8.00
C THR A 44 5.87 5.10 -7.65
N PRO A 45 5.22 6.28 -7.54
CA PRO A 45 3.80 6.36 -7.24
C PRO A 45 2.92 5.55 -8.21
N GLN A 46 3.30 5.44 -9.50
CA GLN A 46 2.58 4.59 -10.46
C GLN A 46 2.72 3.10 -10.14
N GLN A 47 3.91 2.64 -9.75
CA GLN A 47 4.14 1.25 -9.34
C GLN A 47 3.38 0.93 -8.04
N GLN A 48 3.38 1.87 -7.08
CA GLN A 48 2.60 1.74 -5.86
C GLN A 48 1.10 1.65 -6.16
N ALA A 49 0.57 2.50 -7.03
CA ALA A 49 -0.84 2.46 -7.45
C ALA A 49 -1.21 1.15 -8.15
N ALA A 50 -0.33 0.58 -8.98
CA ALA A 50 -0.56 -0.70 -9.62
C ALA A 50 -0.67 -1.85 -8.60
N VAL A 51 0.23 -1.89 -7.61
CA VAL A 51 0.18 -2.90 -6.53
C VAL A 51 -1.00 -2.66 -5.61
N ALA A 52 -1.28 -1.41 -5.23
CA ALA A 52 -2.46 -1.03 -4.43
C ALA A 52 -3.76 -1.45 -5.12
N SER A 53 -3.86 -1.26 -6.44
CA SER A 53 -5.02 -1.70 -7.23
C SER A 53 -5.17 -3.22 -7.22
N ARG A 54 -4.07 -3.98 -7.27
CA ARG A 54 -4.10 -5.45 -7.14
C ARG A 54 -4.56 -5.89 -5.75
N ILE A 55 -4.05 -5.23 -4.69
CA ILE A 55 -4.46 -5.47 -3.31
C ILE A 55 -5.96 -5.23 -3.16
N TRP A 56 -6.44 -4.08 -3.65
CA TRP A 56 -7.85 -3.70 -3.62
C TRP A 56 -8.74 -4.71 -4.36
N ASN A 57 -8.30 -5.15 -5.55
CA ASN A 57 -9.05 -6.11 -6.35
C ASN A 57 -9.09 -7.51 -5.73
N SER A 58 -8.00 -7.95 -5.09
CA SER A 58 -7.89 -9.30 -4.55
C SER A 58 -8.41 -9.48 -3.14
N ALA A 59 -8.21 -8.48 -2.27
CA ALA A 59 -8.58 -8.59 -0.86
C ALA A 59 -9.86 -7.83 -0.50
N GLY A 60 -10.41 -7.07 -1.45
CA GLY A 60 -11.60 -6.24 -1.24
C GLY A 60 -11.38 -5.15 -0.18
N PRO A 61 -12.41 -4.36 0.14
CA PRO A 61 -12.35 -3.33 1.18
C PRO A 61 -11.95 -3.88 2.57
N SER A 62 -12.00 -5.20 2.78
CA SER A 62 -11.55 -5.87 4.00
C SER A 62 -10.04 -5.81 4.28
N ALA A 63 -9.18 -5.61 3.28
CA ALA A 63 -7.74 -5.45 3.51
C ALA A 63 -7.31 -4.03 3.89
N TRP A 64 -8.12 -3.03 3.56
CA TRP A 64 -7.95 -1.69 4.11
C TRP A 64 -8.93 -1.52 5.27
N VAL A 65 -8.40 -1.60 6.50
CA VAL A 65 -9.12 -1.21 7.73
C VAL A 65 -9.65 0.24 7.73
N CYS A 66 -9.49 0.98 6.64
CA CYS A 66 -10.10 2.28 6.37
C CYS A 66 -11.46 2.21 5.62
N ALA A 67 -11.92 1.04 5.15
CA ALA A 67 -13.08 0.93 4.25
C ALA A 67 -14.19 -0.04 4.70
N GLY A 68 -14.35 -0.26 6.00
CA GLY A 68 -15.64 -0.65 6.60
C GLY A 68 -15.96 0.40 7.67
N GLY A 69 -16.94 1.28 7.51
CA GLY A 69 -18.32 0.92 7.21
C GLY A 69 -19.13 0.78 8.51
N GLN A 70 -19.18 1.85 9.30
CA GLN A 70 -20.44 2.36 9.87
C GLN A 70 -20.56 3.81 9.42
#